data_AF-A0A923WDU5-F1
#
_entry.id   AF-A0A923WDU5-F1
#
_cell.length_a   1.000
_cell.length_b   1.000
_cell.length_c   1.000
_cell.angle_alpha   90.00
_cell.angle_beta   90.00
_cell.angle_gamma   90.00
#
_symmetry.space_group_name_H-M   'P 1'
#
loop_
_entity.id
_entity.type
_entity.pdbx_description
1 polymer ?
#
loop_
_entity_poly.entity_id
_entity_poly.type
_entity_poly.pdbx_seq_one_letter_code
_entity_poly.pdbx_strand_id
1 'polypeptide(L)' 'MVLSSADEQTLHTLTTQGLRPVRQVKRAQVLLALATGVSGYVVAAHLGLCVQTVYQVATRYRQQGLA' A
#
# COMPACT_ATOMS: atom_id res chain seq x y z
N MET A 1 10.03 2.73 2.27
CA MET A 1 10.14 1.31 1.82
C MET A 1 10.47 1.36 0.33
N VAL A 2 11.16 0.38 -0.24
CA VAL A 2 11.44 0.36 -1.69
C VAL A 2 10.52 -0.68 -2.34
N LEU A 3 9.78 -0.28 -3.37
CA LEU A 3 9.01 -1.17 -4.23
C LEU A 3 9.84 -1.52 -5.47
N SER A 4 9.67 -2.73 -5.99
CA SER A 4 10.12 -3.05 -7.35
C SER A 4 9.25 -2.28 -8.36
N SER A 5 9.81 -1.92 -9.51
CA SER A 5 9.06 -1.26 -10.60
C SER A 5 7.87 -2.09 -11.07
N ALA A 6 7.98 -3.43 -11.05
CA ALA A 6 6.86 -4.33 -11.39
C ALA A 6 5.71 -4.25 -10.36
N ASP A 7 6.07 -4.18 -9.07
CA ASP A 7 5.10 -4.07 -7.98
C ASP A 7 4.41 -2.71 -7.99
N GLU A 8 5.18 -1.64 -8.21
CA GLU A 8 4.66 -0.28 -8.34
C GLU A 8 3.64 -0.19 -9.48
N GLN A 9 3.95 -0.71 -10.66
CA GLN A 9 3.03 -0.75 -11.81
C GLN A 9 1.74 -1.52 -11.48
N THR A 10 1.87 -2.65 -10.79
CA THR A 10 0.74 -3.49 -10.39
C THR A 10 -0.17 -2.76 -9.40
N LEU A 11 0.41 -2.13 -8.37
CA LEU A 11 -0.32 -1.33 -7.39
C LEU A 11 -0.98 -0.10 -8.03
N HIS A 12 -0.30 0.54 -8.97
CA HIS A 12 -0.86 1.67 -9.71
C HIS A 12 -2.07 1.23 -10.56
N THR A 13 -1.99 0.08 -11.20
CA THR A 13 -3.10 -0.51 -11.96
C THR A 13 -4.27 -0.85 -11.03
N LEU A 14 -4.01 -1.44 -9.86
CA LEU A 14 -5.03 -1.78 -8.86
C LEU A 14 -5.77 -0.56 -8.30
N THR A 15 -5.12 0.61 -8.25
CA THR A 15 -5.72 1.84 -7.74
C THR A 15 -6.44 2.66 -8.81
N THR A 16 -6.14 2.43 -10.09
CA THR A 16 -6.65 3.24 -11.21
C THR A 16 -7.63 2.50 -12.12
N GLN A 17 -7.67 1.17 -12.10
CA GLN A 17 -8.45 0.38 -13.06
C GLN A 17 -9.48 -0.56 -12.41
N GLY A 18 -10.71 -0.48 -12.92
CA GLY A 18 -11.77 -1.48 -12.72
C GLY A 18 -12.45 -1.47 -11.34
N LEU A 19 -13.42 -2.37 -11.18
CA LEU A 19 -14.04 -2.66 -9.88
C LEU A 19 -13.15 -3.64 -9.11
N ARG A 20 -12.62 -3.19 -7.98
CA ARG A 20 -11.75 -3.97 -7.10
C ARG A 20 -12.26 -3.89 -5.65
N PRO A 21 -12.02 -4.94 -4.83
CA PRO A 21 -12.36 -4.88 -3.42
C PRO A 21 -11.67 -3.68 -2.74
N VAL A 22 -12.41 -2.87 -2.00
CA VAL A 22 -11.90 -1.67 -1.30
C VAL A 22 -10.67 -1.98 -0.46
N ARG A 23 -10.62 -3.17 0.16
CA ARG A 23 -9.46 -3.61 0.95
C ARG A 23 -8.17 -3.75 0.13
N GLN A 24 -8.25 -4.22 -1.10
CA GLN A 24 -7.09 -4.31 -1.99
C GLN A 24 -6.61 -2.92 -2.41
N VAL A 25 -7.55 -2.04 -2.78
CA VAL A 25 -7.24 -0.66 -3.15
C VAL A 25 -6.57 0.09 -2.00
N LYS A 26 -7.10 -0.02 -0.78
CA LYS A 26 -6.49 0.60 0.41
C LYS A 26 -5.09 0.05 0.70
N ARG A 27 -4.88 -1.26 0.58
CA ARG A 27 -3.53 -1.85 0.74
C ARG A 27 -2.56 -1.30 -0.31
N ALA A 28 -3.00 -1.20 -1.56
CA ALA A 28 -2.19 -0.63 -2.63
C ALA A 28 -1.83 0.84 -2.36
N GLN A 29 -2.79 1.65 -1.93
CA GLN A 29 -2.56 3.05 -1.55
C GLN A 29 -1.57 3.18 -0.38
N VAL A 30 -1.67 2.32 0.63
CA VAL A 30 -0.70 2.28 1.74
C VAL A 30 0.71 1.99 1.22
N LEU A 31 0.87 0.96 0.40
CA LEU A 31 2.19 0.55 -0.10
C LEU A 31 2.82 1.62 -1.00
N LEU A 32 2.03 2.23 -1.90
CA LEU A 32 2.48 3.34 -2.75
C LEU A 32 2.92 4.54 -1.92
N ALA A 33 2.12 4.97 -0.93
CA ALA A 33 2.47 6.12 -0.09
C ALA A 33 3.71 5.86 0.79
N LEU A 34 3.91 4.64 1.27
CA LEU A 34 5.13 4.26 1.98
C LEU A 34 6.36 4.16 1.07
N ALA A 35 6.16 3.94 -0.23
CA ALA A 35 7.22 3.91 -1.23
C ALA A 35 7.72 5.31 -1.56
N THR A 36 6.84 6.31 -1.57
CA THR A 36 7.19 7.73 -1.76
C THR A 36 7.87 8.36 -0.54
N GLY A 37 8.14 7.59 0.52
CA GLY A 37 8.83 8.05 1.73
C GLY A 37 7.93 8.74 2.76
N VAL A 38 6.60 8.71 2.59
CA VAL A 38 5.66 9.27 3.56
C VAL A 38 5.67 8.43 4.84
N SER A 39 5.61 9.08 6.00
CA SER A 39 5.61 8.37 7.28
C SER A 39 4.32 7.55 7.46
N GLY A 40 4.43 6.39 8.12
CA GLY A 40 3.26 5.52 8.34
C GLY A 40 2.14 6.18 9.12
N TYR A 41 2.45 7.16 9.99
CA TYR A 41 1.46 7.97 10.71
C TYR A 41 0.65 8.87 9.78
N VAL A 42 1.32 9.53 8.85
CA VAL A 42 0.68 10.41 7.86
C VAL A 42 -0.18 9.57 6.92
N VAL A 43 0.32 8.43 6.44
CA VAL A 43 -0.46 7.49 5.62
C VAL A 43 -1.71 7.00 6.35
N ALA A 44 -1.58 6.64 7.63
CA ALA A 44 -2.69 6.19 8.47
C ALA A 44 -3.79 7.27 8.58
N ALA A 45 -3.39 8.52 8.87
CA ALA A 45 -4.32 9.64 8.96
C ALA A 45 -5.03 9.92 7.62
N HIS A 46 -4.30 9.96 6.50
CA HIS A 46 -4.89 10.23 5.18
C HIS A 46 -5.85 9.13 4.71
N LEU A 47 -5.59 7.86 5.04
CA LEU A 47 -6.41 6.73 4.58
C LEU A 47 -7.47 6.28 5.57
N GLY A 48 -7.57 6.95 6.73
CA GLY A 48 -8.48 6.60 7.82
C GLY A 48 -8.21 5.21 8.39
N LEU A 49 -6.94 4.87 8.55
CA LEU A 49 -6.48 3.58 9.07
C LEU A 49 -5.76 3.78 10.41
N CYS A 50 -5.69 2.72 11.21
CA CYS A 50 -4.77 2.72 12.35
C CYS A 50 -3.33 2.48 11.87
N VAL A 51 -2.38 3.10 12.57
CA VAL A 51 -0.94 3.02 12.26
C VAL A 51 -0.44 1.57 12.26
N GLN A 52 -0.96 0.74 13.17
CA GLN A 52 -0.68 -0.69 13.21
C GLN A 52 -1.07 -1.40 11.90
N THR A 53 -2.21 -1.06 11.30
CA THR A 53 -2.61 -1.64 10.00
C THR A 53 -1.61 -1.28 8.90
N VAL A 54 -1.14 -0.03 8.87
CA VAL A 54 -0.14 0.43 7.89
C VAL A 54 1.14 -0.39 8.00
N TYR A 55 1.68 -0.56 9.21
CA TYR A 55 2.88 -1.37 9.42
C TYR A 55 2.66 -2.87 9.15
N GLN A 56 1.50 -3.43 9.50
CA GLN A 56 1.19 -4.82 9.15
C GLN A 56 1.13 -5.05 7.64
N VAL A 57 0.57 -4.11 6.89
CA VAL A 57 0.54 -4.17 5.42
C VAL A 57 1.96 -4.12 4.85
N ALA A 58 2.79 -3.20 5.33
CA ALA A 58 4.19 -3.09 4.92
C ALA A 58 5.00 -4.36 5.25
N THR A 59 4.84 -4.90 6.47
CA THR A 59 5.52 -6.12 6.91
C THR A 59 5.10 -7.32 6.07
N ARG A 60 3.80 -7.51 5.80
CA ARG A 60 3.31 -8.60 4.94
C ARG A 60 3.89 -8.51 3.54
N TYR A 61 3.90 -7.32 2.95
CA TYR A 61 4.51 -7.12 1.64
C TYR A 61 6.01 -7.46 1.63
N ARG A 62 6.77 -7.07 2.67
CA ARG A 62 8.20 -7.43 2.76
C ARG A 62 8.45 -8.93 2.93
N GLN A 63 7.51 -9.66 3.52
CA GLN A 63 7.64 -11.10 3.77
C GLN A 63 7.15 -11.95 2.59
N GLN A 64 6.14 -11.49 1.85
CA GLN A 64 5.39 -12.31 0.89
C GLN A 64 5.31 -11.69 -0.52
N GLY A 65 5.75 -10.44 -0.69
CA GLY A 65 5.52 -9.67 -1.92
C GLY A 65 4.07 -9.26 -2.12
N LEU A 66 3.70 -8.94 -3.37
CA LEU A 66 2.31 -8.82 -3.80
C LEU A 66 1.76 -10.21 -4.13
N ALA A 67 1.30 -10.92 -3.11
CA ALA A 67 0.54 -12.17 -3.25
C ALA A 67 -0.97 -11.92 -3.34
#